data_AF-A0A831M4G0-F1
#
_entry.id   AF-A0A831M4G0-F1
#
_cell.length_a   1.000
_cell.length_b   1.000
_cell.length_c   1.000
_cell.angle_alpha   90.00
_cell.angle_beta   90.00
_cell.angle_gamma   90.00
#
_symmetry.space_group_name_H-M   'P 1'
#
loop_
_entity.id
_entity.type
_entity.pdbx_description
1 polymer ?
#
loop_
_entity_poly.entity_id
_entity_poly.type
_entity_poly.pdbx_seq_one_letter_code
_entity_poly.pdbx_strand_id
1 'polypeptide(L)'
;MRTWAVMAMAAALFALSCGRGGPESRAPESAAPEEAVPPVAVKVGAMFDEALTAISGGEIGRGAATLLDITLVTGPETERPAGFAEQIELARAGFASDDTAAGLDHVAAALKIWDPDRGEEFVAPGSETEGAPAPVAELFKDRITAAKGLMMEGDAKAGVASILEALLLLGPARAS
;
A
#
# COMPACT_ATOMS: atom_id res chain seq x y z
N MET A 1 -11.43 -1.61 -52.06
CA MET A 1 -11.27 -0.30 -52.71
C MET A 1 -12.08 0.72 -51.92
N ARG A 2 -11.44 1.78 -51.41
CA ARG A 2 -12.05 2.87 -50.64
C ARG A 2 -12.74 3.85 -51.58
N THR A 3 -14.03 4.10 -51.38
CA THR A 3 -14.78 5.30 -51.81
C THR A 3 -15.98 5.42 -50.85
N TRP A 4 -15.86 6.12 -49.73
CA TRP A 4 -16.22 7.53 -49.55
C TRP A 4 -17.69 7.87 -49.85
N ALA A 5 -18.43 8.04 -48.75
CA ALA A 5 -19.34 9.15 -48.45
C ALA A 5 -20.33 9.61 -49.54
N VAL A 6 -21.63 9.36 -49.30
CA VAL A 6 -22.70 10.32 -49.65
C VAL A 6 -23.77 10.30 -48.56
N MET A 7 -23.84 11.42 -47.84
CA MET A 7 -25.04 12.19 -47.43
C MET A 7 -26.36 11.41 -47.21
N ALA A 8 -26.93 11.42 -46.00
CA ALA A 8 -27.68 12.54 -45.37
C ALA A 8 -29.11 12.72 -45.91
N MET A 9 -30.00 13.09 -44.97
CA MET A 9 -31.41 13.46 -45.11
C MET A 9 -32.44 12.33 -45.27
N ALA A 10 -33.25 12.11 -44.23
CA ALA A 10 -34.65 12.57 -44.28
C ALA A 10 -35.38 12.38 -42.94
N ALA A 11 -36.07 13.45 -42.53
CA ALA A 11 -37.31 13.49 -41.76
C ALA A 11 -37.26 12.90 -40.33
N ALA A 12 -37.11 13.68 -39.27
CA ALA A 12 -38.07 14.68 -38.78
C ALA A 12 -39.52 14.18 -38.83
N LEU A 13 -40.06 13.75 -37.69
CA LEU A 13 -41.45 13.97 -37.23
C LEU A 13 -41.75 13.11 -35.99
N PHE A 14 -41.65 13.72 -34.82
CA PHE A 14 -42.67 13.70 -33.75
C PHE A 14 -42.08 14.54 -32.59
N ALA A 15 -42.30 15.85 -32.59
CA ALA A 15 -43.45 16.45 -31.91
C ALA A 15 -43.46 16.07 -30.42
N LEU A 16 -42.90 16.95 -29.58
CA LEU A 16 -43.66 17.98 -28.86
C LEU A 16 -44.33 17.44 -27.58
N SER A 17 -43.67 17.68 -26.46
CA SER A 17 -44.30 17.93 -25.17
C SER A 17 -43.24 18.66 -24.32
N CYS A 18 -43.19 19.99 -24.41
CA CYS A 18 -43.69 20.89 -23.36
C CYS A 18 -43.00 20.65 -22.00
N GLY A 19 -42.22 21.56 -21.41
CA GLY A 19 -41.88 22.92 -21.76
C GLY A 19 -41.12 23.63 -20.62
N ARG A 20 -40.78 24.90 -20.89
CA ARG A 20 -40.76 26.03 -19.94
C ARG A 20 -39.63 26.13 -18.89
N GLY A 21 -38.64 27.00 -19.18
CA GLY A 21 -37.91 27.75 -18.15
C GLY A 21 -36.51 28.30 -18.53
N GLY A 22 -36.43 29.59 -18.93
CA GLY A 22 -35.35 30.53 -18.56
C GLY A 22 -33.96 30.45 -19.25
N PRO A 23 -33.40 31.58 -19.75
CA PRO A 23 -32.02 31.67 -20.25
C PRO A 23 -31.09 32.28 -19.20
N GLU A 24 -30.10 31.54 -18.67
CA GLU A 24 -29.03 32.16 -17.85
C GLU A 24 -27.79 31.24 -17.72
N SER A 25 -26.73 31.65 -18.42
CA SER A 25 -25.30 31.58 -18.10
C SER A 25 -24.82 30.56 -17.04
N ARG A 26 -24.09 29.53 -17.49
CA ARG A 26 -22.81 29.07 -16.90
C ARG A 26 -22.19 27.96 -17.76
N ALA A 27 -21.07 28.27 -18.42
CA ALA A 27 -19.95 27.35 -18.35
C ALA A 27 -19.44 27.44 -16.89
N PRO A 28 -19.06 26.31 -16.27
CA PRO A 28 -17.66 25.94 -16.42
C PRO A 28 -17.41 24.41 -16.40
N GLU A 29 -16.13 24.11 -16.58
CA GLU A 29 -15.44 23.01 -15.91
C GLU A 29 -15.58 21.61 -16.50
N SER A 30 -14.64 21.31 -17.40
CA SER A 30 -13.63 20.27 -17.17
C SER A 30 -14.03 19.19 -16.16
N ALA A 31 -14.77 18.18 -16.63
CA ALA A 31 -14.73 16.88 -15.99
C ALA A 31 -13.34 16.29 -16.26
N ALA A 32 -12.44 16.50 -15.29
CA ALA A 32 -11.18 15.77 -15.22
C ALA A 32 -11.50 14.27 -15.35
N PRO A 33 -10.71 13.49 -16.12
CA PRO A 33 -10.86 12.05 -16.11
C PRO A 33 -10.64 11.55 -14.68
N GLU A 34 -11.60 10.80 -14.14
CA GLU A 34 -11.40 9.95 -12.95
C GLU A 34 -10.06 9.24 -13.13
N GLU A 35 -9.10 9.54 -12.24
CA GLU A 35 -7.80 8.90 -12.24
C GLU A 35 -7.99 7.40 -12.11
N ALA A 36 -7.81 6.69 -13.21
CA ALA A 36 -7.75 5.24 -13.22
C ALA A 36 -6.60 4.82 -12.30
N VAL A 37 -6.94 4.26 -11.14
CA VAL A 37 -5.99 3.70 -10.17
C VAL A 37 -4.94 2.89 -10.94
N PRO A 38 -3.64 3.23 -10.86
CA PRO A 38 -2.63 2.56 -11.65
C PRO A 38 -2.61 1.05 -11.32
N PRO A 39 -2.35 0.17 -12.29
CA PRO A 39 -2.39 -1.29 -12.11
C PRO A 39 -1.47 -1.80 -11.00
N VAL A 40 -0.44 -1.03 -10.64
CA VAL A 40 0.46 -1.30 -9.50
C VAL A 40 -0.29 -1.21 -8.16
N ALA A 41 -1.16 -0.22 -7.98
CA ALA A 41 -1.91 -0.04 -6.73
C ALA A 41 -2.93 -1.17 -6.49
N VAL A 42 -3.57 -1.66 -7.56
CA VAL A 42 -4.47 -2.84 -7.48
C VAL A 42 -3.70 -4.09 -7.08
N LYS A 43 -2.52 -4.31 -7.66
CA LYS A 43 -1.65 -5.45 -7.33
C LYS A 43 -1.14 -5.38 -5.89
N VAL A 44 -0.69 -4.21 -5.45
CA VAL A 44 -0.23 -3.97 -4.06
C VAL A 44 -1.37 -4.20 -3.06
N GLY A 45 -2.58 -3.71 -3.37
CA GLY A 45 -3.76 -3.91 -2.52
C GLY A 45 -4.08 -5.39 -2.24
N ALA A 46 -3.97 -6.25 -3.26
CA ALA A 46 -4.17 -7.69 -3.13
C ALA A 46 -3.06 -8.38 -2.32
N MET A 47 -1.81 -7.93 -2.48
CA MET A 47 -0.67 -8.47 -1.70
C MET A 47 -0.81 -8.18 -0.20
N PHE A 48 -1.33 -7.00 0.16
CA PHE A 48 -1.65 -6.70 1.56
C PHE A 48 -2.68 -7.67 2.16
N ASP A 49 -3.74 -7.97 1.40
CA ASP A 49 -4.80 -8.87 1.86
C ASP A 49 -4.30 -10.32 1.97
N GLU A 50 -3.43 -10.75 1.04
CA GLU A 50 -2.73 -12.03 1.13
C GLU A 50 -1.85 -12.11 2.39
N ALA A 51 -1.05 -11.09 2.65
CA ALA A 51 -0.16 -11.06 3.80
C ALA A 51 -0.92 -11.15 5.13
N LEU A 52 -2.00 -10.37 5.29
CA LEU A 52 -2.84 -10.39 6.48
C LEU A 52 -3.53 -11.75 6.67
N THR A 53 -3.96 -12.36 5.57
CA THR A 53 -4.58 -13.70 5.59
C THR A 53 -3.57 -14.76 6.03
N ALA A 54 -2.35 -14.74 5.48
CA ALA A 54 -1.28 -15.67 5.86
C ALA A 54 -0.92 -15.55 7.34
N ILE A 55 -0.72 -14.31 7.84
CA ILE A 55 -0.39 -14.05 9.25
C ILE A 55 -1.52 -14.52 10.17
N SER A 56 -2.77 -14.20 9.85
CA SER A 56 -3.93 -14.63 10.64
C SER A 56 -4.12 -16.15 10.63
N GLY A 57 -3.66 -16.83 9.56
CA GLY A 57 -3.64 -18.28 9.43
C GLY A 57 -2.45 -18.96 10.13
N GLY A 58 -1.56 -18.20 10.77
CA GLY A 58 -0.35 -18.71 11.44
C GLY A 58 0.88 -18.85 10.54
N GLU A 59 0.78 -18.52 9.25
CA GLU A 59 1.90 -18.52 8.31
C GLU A 59 2.68 -17.18 8.38
N ILE A 60 3.22 -16.87 9.55
CA ILE A 60 3.87 -15.58 9.84
C ILE A 60 5.01 -15.27 8.87
N GLY A 61 5.92 -16.23 8.63
CA GLY A 61 7.06 -16.05 7.73
C GLY A 61 6.65 -15.73 6.30
N ARG A 62 5.61 -16.40 5.79
CA ARG A 62 5.05 -16.13 4.46
C ARG A 62 4.46 -14.73 4.38
N GLY A 63 3.60 -14.36 5.32
CA GLY A 63 2.96 -13.04 5.29
C GLY A 63 3.95 -11.90 5.49
N ALA A 64 4.97 -12.08 6.34
CA ALA A 64 6.08 -11.13 6.48
C ALA A 64 6.86 -10.97 5.17
N ALA A 65 7.18 -12.07 4.48
CA ALA A 65 7.84 -12.03 3.18
C ALA A 65 6.99 -11.30 2.12
N THR A 66 5.68 -11.52 2.10
CA THR A 66 4.77 -10.80 1.20
C THR A 66 4.75 -9.29 1.50
N LEU A 67 4.74 -8.89 2.76
CA LEU A 67 4.83 -7.47 3.13
C LEU A 67 6.17 -6.84 2.69
N LEU A 68 7.26 -7.57 2.81
CA LEU A 68 8.57 -7.14 2.32
C LEU A 68 8.58 -7.02 0.79
N ASP A 69 7.94 -7.92 0.06
CA ASP A 69 7.79 -7.82 -1.40
C ASP A 69 7.05 -6.54 -1.80
N ILE A 70 6.01 -6.14 -1.04
CA ILE A 70 5.31 -4.87 -1.26
C ILE A 70 6.30 -3.70 -1.21
N THR A 71 7.22 -3.68 -0.24
CA THR A 71 8.21 -2.58 -0.13
C THR A 71 9.16 -2.49 -1.33
N LEU A 72 9.44 -3.60 -2.01
CA LEU A 72 10.32 -3.62 -3.18
C LEU A 72 9.61 -3.24 -4.48
N VAL A 73 8.30 -3.47 -4.58
CA VAL A 73 7.52 -3.14 -5.79
C VAL A 73 6.88 -1.75 -5.70
N THR A 74 6.89 -1.13 -4.53
CA THR A 74 6.30 0.20 -4.31
C THR A 74 7.37 1.28 -4.43
N GLY A 75 7.10 2.31 -5.26
CA GLY A 75 7.99 3.44 -5.48
C GLY A 75 9.00 3.23 -6.63
N PRO A 76 9.51 4.32 -7.25
CA PRO A 76 10.50 4.23 -8.31
C PRO A 76 11.87 3.78 -7.76
N GLU A 77 12.53 2.83 -8.44
CA GLU A 77 13.83 2.30 -8.00
C GLU A 77 14.91 3.39 -7.85
N THR A 78 14.79 4.49 -8.60
CA THR A 78 15.70 5.63 -8.56
C THR A 78 15.67 6.41 -7.24
N GLU A 79 14.60 6.29 -6.46
CA GLU A 79 14.46 6.96 -5.16
C GLU A 79 14.82 6.03 -3.99
N ARG A 80 15.15 4.77 -4.27
CA ARG A 80 15.48 3.79 -3.24
C ARG A 80 16.89 4.03 -2.69
N PRO A 81 17.06 4.19 -1.36
CA PRO A 81 18.39 4.34 -0.78
C PRO A 81 19.27 3.11 -0.99
N ALA A 82 20.59 3.34 -1.11
CA ALA A 82 21.55 2.26 -1.27
C ALA A 82 21.53 1.31 -0.06
N GLY A 83 21.64 0.00 -0.30
CA GLY A 83 21.60 -1.03 0.74
C GLY A 83 20.19 -1.38 1.25
N PHE A 84 19.16 -0.59 0.94
CA PHE A 84 17.79 -0.90 1.37
C PHE A 84 17.31 -2.26 0.83
N ALA A 85 17.37 -2.45 -0.49
CA ALA A 85 16.91 -3.69 -1.12
C ALA A 85 17.65 -4.93 -0.60
N GLU A 86 18.95 -4.81 -0.35
CA GLU A 86 19.77 -5.89 0.23
C GLU A 86 19.26 -6.27 1.62
N GLN A 87 18.97 -5.29 2.50
CA GLN A 87 18.40 -5.57 3.81
C GLN A 87 17.02 -6.21 3.72
N ILE A 88 16.18 -5.81 2.77
CA ILE A 88 14.87 -6.44 2.56
C ILE A 88 15.02 -7.91 2.12
N GLU A 89 15.94 -8.21 1.20
CA GLU A 89 16.20 -9.60 0.78
C GLU A 89 16.76 -10.47 1.91
N LEU A 90 17.68 -9.93 2.72
CA LEU A 90 18.20 -10.62 3.90
C LEU A 90 17.09 -10.86 4.94
N ALA A 91 16.20 -9.89 5.15
CA ALA A 91 15.05 -10.06 6.03
C ALA A 91 14.13 -11.19 5.55
N ARG A 92 13.81 -11.24 4.24
CA ARG A 92 13.02 -12.32 3.63
C ARG A 92 13.67 -13.68 3.84
N ALA A 93 14.98 -13.78 3.64
CA ALA A 93 15.73 -15.01 3.86
C ALA A 93 15.66 -15.49 5.32
N GLY A 94 15.72 -14.57 6.29
CA GLY A 94 15.51 -14.85 7.70
C GLY A 94 14.13 -15.44 7.99
N PHE A 95 13.06 -14.76 7.54
CA PHE A 95 11.69 -15.25 7.71
C PHE A 95 11.41 -16.58 6.99
N ALA A 96 12.00 -16.80 5.82
CA ALA A 96 11.86 -18.06 5.06
C ALA A 96 12.60 -19.24 5.72
N SER A 97 13.59 -18.96 6.56
CA SER A 97 14.38 -19.97 7.29
C SER A 97 13.90 -20.17 8.72
N ASP A 98 12.72 -19.65 9.08
CA ASP A 98 12.17 -19.58 10.44
C ASP A 98 13.06 -18.83 11.46
N ASP A 99 14.11 -18.13 11.00
CA ASP A 99 14.94 -17.26 11.83
C ASP A 99 14.32 -15.86 11.89
N THR A 100 13.22 -15.78 12.66
CA THR A 100 12.47 -14.54 12.84
C THR A 100 13.34 -13.43 13.45
N ALA A 101 14.27 -13.76 14.34
CA ALA A 101 15.14 -12.77 14.97
C ALA A 101 16.07 -12.12 13.94
N ALA A 102 16.77 -12.93 13.12
CA ALA A 102 17.59 -12.41 12.04
C ALA A 102 16.77 -11.62 11.02
N GLY A 103 15.58 -12.11 10.66
CA GLY A 103 14.65 -11.41 9.78
C GLY A 103 14.34 -10.01 10.28
N LEU A 104 14.01 -9.88 11.57
CA LEU A 104 13.67 -8.61 12.20
C LEU A 104 14.86 -7.65 12.36
N ASP A 105 16.07 -8.16 12.57
CA ASP A 105 17.29 -7.32 12.59
C ASP A 105 17.53 -6.65 11.25
N HIS A 106 17.33 -7.38 10.15
CA HIS A 106 17.40 -6.83 8.80
C HIS A 106 16.25 -5.87 8.50
N VAL A 107 15.03 -6.11 9.01
CA VAL A 107 13.93 -5.12 8.94
C VAL A 107 14.30 -3.82 9.65
N ALA A 108 14.89 -3.90 10.85
CA ALA A 108 15.32 -2.71 11.59
C ALA A 108 16.41 -1.93 10.84
N ALA A 109 17.37 -2.65 10.25
CA ALA A 109 18.40 -2.05 9.39
C ALA A 109 17.79 -1.38 8.15
N ALA A 110 16.82 -2.03 7.50
CA ALA A 110 16.11 -1.46 6.36
C ALA A 110 15.34 -0.19 6.73
N LEU A 111 14.65 -0.18 7.88
CA LEU A 111 13.94 1.00 8.37
C LEU A 111 14.90 2.16 8.61
N LYS A 112 16.05 1.92 9.25
CA LYS A 112 17.06 2.96 9.49
C LYS A 112 17.64 3.55 8.19
N ILE A 113 17.76 2.73 7.14
CA ILE A 113 18.19 3.19 5.81
C ILE A 113 17.10 4.01 5.12
N TRP A 114 15.84 3.58 5.24
CA TRP A 114 14.68 4.19 4.57
C TRP A 114 14.26 5.51 5.21
N ASP A 115 14.19 5.52 6.53
CA ASP A 115 13.73 6.63 7.36
C ASP A 115 14.57 6.67 8.67
N PRO A 116 15.73 7.33 8.65
CA PRO A 116 16.67 7.34 9.78
C PRO A 116 16.04 7.86 11.07
N ASP A 117 15.21 8.90 10.98
CA ASP A 117 14.56 9.53 12.14
C ASP A 117 13.63 8.52 12.83
N ARG A 118 12.79 7.82 12.05
CA ARG A 118 11.90 6.77 12.59
C ARG A 118 12.65 5.53 13.05
N GLY A 119 13.74 5.17 12.37
CA GLY A 119 14.55 4.01 12.72
C GLY A 119 15.26 4.14 14.07
N GLU A 120 15.57 5.36 14.52
CA GLU A 120 16.17 5.63 15.82
C GLU A 120 15.13 5.73 16.94
N GLU A 121 13.91 6.17 16.62
CA GLU A 121 12.81 6.31 17.58
C GLU A 121 11.99 5.03 17.79
N PHE A 122 12.10 4.05 16.89
CA PHE A 122 11.29 2.85 16.99
C PHE A 122 11.67 1.98 18.20
N VAL A 123 10.83 2.02 19.22
CA VAL A 123 10.84 1.09 20.35
C VAL A 123 9.65 0.16 20.22
N ALA A 124 9.91 -1.14 20.04
CA ALA A 124 8.84 -2.14 20.09
C ALA A 124 8.15 -2.06 21.46
N PRO A 125 6.82 -2.06 21.53
CA PRO A 125 6.12 -1.91 22.80
C PRO A 125 6.58 -2.98 23.80
N GLY A 126 7.04 -2.52 24.96
CA GLY A 126 7.48 -3.35 26.07
C GLY A 126 6.39 -4.31 26.51
N SER A 127 6.73 -5.59 26.65
CA SER A 127 5.85 -6.64 27.18
C SER A 127 5.68 -6.47 28.70
N GLU A 128 5.12 -5.35 29.14
CA GLU A 128 4.77 -5.10 30.56
C GLU A 128 3.26 -5.18 30.80
N THR A 129 2.56 -6.02 30.04
CA THR A 129 1.21 -6.43 30.43
C THR A 129 1.12 -7.94 30.32
N GLU A 130 1.38 -8.62 31.45
CA GLU A 130 0.86 -9.96 31.68
C GLU A 130 -0.65 -9.94 31.37
N GLY A 131 -1.04 -10.45 30.20
CA GLY A 131 -2.44 -10.67 29.87
C GLY A 131 -2.94 -10.21 28.49
N ALA A 132 -2.13 -9.71 27.55
CA ALA A 132 -2.72 -9.22 26.30
C ALA A 132 -1.87 -9.49 25.03
N PRO A 133 -2.06 -10.63 24.35
CA PRO A 133 -1.63 -10.81 22.95
C PRO A 133 -2.50 -10.03 21.95
N ALA A 134 -3.73 -9.65 22.33
CA ALA A 134 -4.67 -8.91 21.48
C ALA A 134 -4.23 -7.47 21.09
N PRO A 135 -3.62 -6.65 21.96
CA PRO A 135 -3.27 -5.26 21.64
C PRO A 135 -2.15 -5.16 20.60
N VAL A 136 -1.15 -6.05 20.63
CA VAL A 136 -0.05 -6.05 19.65
C VAL A 136 -0.56 -6.52 18.28
N ALA A 137 -1.42 -7.54 18.24
CA ALA A 137 -2.03 -8.01 17.01
C ALA A 137 -2.94 -6.96 16.35
N GLU A 138 -3.75 -6.25 17.14
CA GLU A 138 -4.56 -5.14 16.62
C GLU A 138 -3.67 -3.98 16.16
N LEU A 139 -2.64 -3.60 16.93
CA LEU A 139 -1.69 -2.55 16.52
C LEU A 139 -0.95 -2.91 15.21
N PHE A 140 -0.56 -4.17 15.05
CA PHE A 140 0.03 -4.69 13.82
C PHE A 140 -0.94 -4.50 12.65
N LYS A 141 -2.17 -4.97 12.80
CA LYS A 141 -3.20 -4.89 11.76
C LYS A 141 -3.55 -3.45 11.41
N ASP A 142 -3.66 -2.58 12.40
CA ASP A 142 -3.93 -1.15 12.21
C ASP A 142 -2.81 -0.49 11.41
N ARG A 143 -1.54 -0.78 11.74
CA ARG A 143 -0.39 -0.26 10.97
C ARG A 143 -0.35 -0.76 9.54
N ILE A 144 -0.62 -2.05 9.30
CA ILE A 144 -0.67 -2.59 7.93
C ILE A 144 -1.83 -1.96 7.13
N THR A 145 -2.97 -1.75 7.77
CA THR A 145 -4.13 -1.10 7.14
C THR A 145 -3.82 0.36 6.80
N ALA A 146 -3.18 1.09 7.72
CA ALA A 146 -2.72 2.46 7.48
C ALA A 146 -1.66 2.51 6.36
N ALA A 147 -0.72 1.58 6.33
CA ALA A 147 0.29 1.48 5.27
C ALA A 147 -0.35 1.29 3.88
N LYS A 148 -1.37 0.42 3.78
CA LYS A 148 -2.16 0.23 2.56
C LYS A 148 -2.84 1.54 2.14
N GLY A 149 -3.47 2.26 3.06
CA GLY A 149 -4.08 3.57 2.81
C GLY A 149 -3.07 4.59 2.24
N LEU A 150 -1.94 4.77 2.92
CA LEU A 150 -0.88 5.68 2.49
C LEU A 150 -0.37 5.38 1.08
N MET A 151 -0.12 4.09 0.78
CA MET A 151 0.32 3.69 -0.56
C MET A 151 -0.74 3.91 -1.64
N MET A 152 -2.03 3.70 -1.32
CA MET A 152 -3.13 3.95 -2.25
C MET A 152 -3.35 5.45 -2.51
N GLU A 153 -3.00 6.31 -1.55
CA GLU A 153 -3.01 7.77 -1.67
C GLU A 153 -1.75 8.32 -2.35
N GLY A 154 -0.79 7.46 -2.71
CA GLY A 154 0.45 7.84 -3.39
C GLY A 154 1.63 8.16 -2.46
N ASP A 155 1.46 8.07 -1.14
CA ASP A 155 2.55 8.20 -0.16
C ASP A 155 3.25 6.85 0.08
N ALA A 156 3.99 6.42 -0.95
CA ALA A 156 4.78 5.20 -0.90
C ALA A 156 5.83 5.24 0.22
N LYS A 157 6.41 6.41 0.51
CA LYS A 157 7.47 6.55 1.51
C LYS A 157 6.96 6.25 2.92
N ALA A 158 5.87 6.90 3.33
CA ALA A 158 5.25 6.66 4.62
C ALA A 158 4.64 5.25 4.72
N GLY A 159 4.11 4.75 3.60
CA GLY A 159 3.61 3.38 3.49
C GLY A 159 4.69 2.34 3.78
N VAL A 160 5.86 2.42 3.13
CA VAL A 160 6.98 1.49 3.34
C VAL A 160 7.47 1.52 4.78
N ALA A 161 7.67 2.71 5.34
CA ALA A 161 8.09 2.85 6.74
C ALA A 161 7.09 2.18 7.70
N SER A 162 5.78 2.35 7.45
CA SER A 162 4.73 1.75 8.27
C SER A 162 4.69 0.22 8.18
N ILE A 163 4.99 -0.37 7.01
CA ILE A 163 5.15 -1.83 6.88
C ILE A 163 6.31 -2.32 7.76
N LEU A 164 7.48 -1.69 7.66
CA LEU A 164 8.67 -2.11 8.39
C LEU A 164 8.45 -2.03 9.90
N GLU A 165 7.84 -0.94 10.38
CA GLU A 165 7.44 -0.79 11.77
C GLU A 165 6.42 -1.83 12.24
N ALA A 166 5.47 -2.19 11.39
CA ALA A 166 4.51 -3.24 11.71
C ALA A 166 5.24 -4.59 11.85
N LEU A 167 6.14 -4.92 10.92
CA LEU A 167 6.93 -6.16 11.00
C LEU A 167 7.75 -6.24 12.30
N LEU A 168 8.32 -5.12 12.76
CA LEU A 168 9.06 -5.07 14.02
C LEU A 168 8.19 -5.37 15.27
N LEU A 169 6.86 -5.25 15.18
CA LEU A 169 5.94 -5.69 16.25
C LEU A 169 5.85 -7.20 16.40
N LEU A 170 6.29 -7.97 15.40
CA LEU A 170 6.36 -9.44 15.47
C LEU A 170 7.52 -9.92 16.35
N GLY A 171 8.46 -9.03 16.68
CA GLY A 171 9.59 -9.33 17.53
C GLY A 171 9.28 -9.31 19.02
N PRO A 172 10.14 -9.93 19.85
CA PRO A 172 10.09 -9.71 21.28
C PRO A 172 10.33 -8.23 21.59
N ALA A 173 9.70 -7.73 22.66
CA ALA A 173 9.95 -6.38 23.17
C ALA A 173 11.46 -6.15 23.34
N ARG A 174 12.01 -5.17 22.60
CA ARG A 174 13.43 -4.83 22.70
C ARG A 174 13.64 -4.01 23.97
N ALA A 175 14.48 -4.49 24.88
CA ALA A 175 14.89 -3.73 26.06
C ALA A 175 15.72 -2.53 25.59
N SER A 176 15.23 -1.32 25.90
CA SER A 176 15.91 -0.03 25.72
C SER A 176 17.05 0.16 26.70
#